data_AF-A0AAU1RV59-F1
#
_entry.id   AF-A0AAU1RV59-F1
#
_cell.length_a   1.000
_cell.length_b   1.000
_cell.length_c   1.000
_cell.angle_alpha   90.00
_cell.angle_beta   90.00
_cell.angle_gamma   90.00
#
_symmetry.space_group_name_H-M   'P 1'
#
loop_
_entity.id
_entity.type
_entity.pdbx_description
1 polymer ?
#
loop_
_entity_poly.entity_id
_entity_poly.type
_entity_poly.pdbx_seq_one_letter_code
_entity_poly.pdbx_strand_id
1 'polypeptide(L)' 'MERVEAELFTDSGNNAVVRLPGGRFPGVLIQGDSLSILRSDVAEVVEAFDQGDVAGHGSGTSLSTP' A
#
# COMPACT_ATOMS: atom_id res chain seq x y z
N MET A 1 7.38 7.89 -21.60
CA MET A 1 7.16 7.26 -20.28
C MET A 1 7.69 8.22 -19.24
N GLU A 2 6.82 8.68 -18.34
CA GLU A 2 7.20 9.56 -17.24
C GLU A 2 7.74 8.72 -16.09
N ARG A 3 8.74 9.24 -15.35
CA ARG A 3 9.27 8.59 -14.15
C ARG A 3 8.76 9.33 -12.93
N VAL A 4 8.20 8.60 -11.99
CA VAL A 4 7.67 9.13 -10.73
C VAL A 4 8.36 8.39 -9.60
N GLU A 5 8.97 9.12 -8.67
CA GLU A 5 9.50 8.54 -7.44
C GLU A 5 8.38 8.40 -6.42
N ALA A 6 8.26 7.25 -5.78
CA ALA A 6 7.23 6.98 -4.78
C ALA A 6 7.87 6.51 -3.48
N GLU A 7 7.27 6.89 -2.36
CA GLU A 7 7.67 6.37 -1.05
C GLU A 7 7.08 4.97 -0.87
N LEU A 8 7.90 4.02 -0.43
CA LEU A 8 7.52 2.61 -0.24
C LEU A 8 7.39 2.30 1.26
N PHE A 9 6.26 1.73 1.67
CA PHE A 9 5.96 1.40 3.07
C PHE A 9 6.07 -0.09 3.41
N THR A 10 6.09 -0.95 2.40
CA THR A 10 6.23 -2.42 2.54
C THR A 10 7.47 -2.90 1.80
N ASP A 11 7.85 -4.17 1.97
CA ASP A 11 8.89 -4.75 1.14
C ASP A 11 8.49 -4.70 -0.36
N SER A 12 9.48 -4.65 -1.24
CA SER A 12 9.26 -4.65 -2.68
C SER A 12 8.72 -6.00 -3.15
N GLY A 13 7.51 -6.02 -3.71
CA GLY A 13 6.85 -7.22 -4.26
C GLY A 13 5.83 -6.87 -5.36
N ASN A 14 5.05 -7.86 -5.81
CA ASN A 14 3.99 -7.65 -6.80
C ASN A 14 2.83 -6.81 -6.25
N ASN A 15 2.69 -6.74 -4.93
CA ASN A 15 1.87 -5.78 -4.21
C ASN A 15 2.77 -4.96 -3.28
N ALA A 16 2.52 -3.65 -3.20
CA ALA A 16 3.27 -2.77 -2.33
C ALA A 16 2.43 -1.56 -1.90
N VAL A 17 2.52 -1.17 -0.63
CA VAL A 17 1.91 0.08 -0.17
C VAL A 17 2.87 1.22 -0.49
N VAL A 18 2.38 2.19 -1.27
CA VAL A 18 3.17 3.33 -1.75
C VAL A 18 2.46 4.65 -1.51
N ARG A 19 3.21 5.75 -1.42
CA ARG A 19 2.68 7.10 -1.54
C ARG A 19 3.30 7.76 -2.77
N LEU A 20 2.44 8.11 -3.73
CA LEU A 20 2.83 8.89 -4.90
C LEU A 20 3.05 10.37 -4.52
N PRO A 21 3.90 11.10 -5.25
CA PRO A 21 4.10 12.53 -5.04
C PRO A 21 2.78 13.30 -5.10
N GLY A 22 2.55 14.18 -4.12
CA GLY A 22 1.32 14.95 -4.01
C GLY A 22 0.10 14.18 -3.47
N GLY A 23 0.23 12.87 -3.24
CA GLY A 23 -0.80 12.05 -2.61
C GLY A 23 -0.85 12.28 -1.10
N ARG A 24 -2.04 12.59 -0.57
CA ARG A 24 -2.26 12.73 0.88
C ARG A 24 -2.30 11.38 1.61
N PHE A 25 -2.77 10.34 0.93
CA PHE A 25 -2.97 9.01 1.50
C PHE A 25 -2.17 7.96 0.73
N PRO A 26 -1.69 6.91 1.40
CA PRO A 26 -1.06 5.79 0.72
C PRO A 26 -2.06 5.03 -0.15
N GLY A 27 -1.57 4.44 -1.24
CA GLY A 27 -2.30 3.51 -2.10
C GLY A 27 -1.56 2.19 -2.23
N VAL A 28 -2.19 1.20 -2.85
CA VAL A 28 -1.57 -0.10 -3.15
C VAL A 28 -1.17 -0.12 -4.63
N LEU A 29 0.12 -0.31 -4.88
CA LEU A 29 0.64 -0.63 -6.21
C LEU A 29 0.50 -2.15 -6.42
N ILE A 30 -0.10 -2.54 -7.54
CA ILE A 30 -0.24 -3.93 -7.95
C ILE A 30 0.37 -4.08 -9.35
N GLN A 31 1.30 -5.01 -9.51
CA GLN A 31 1.98 -5.27 -10.77
C GLN A 31 1.78 -6.73 -11.20
N GLY A 32 1.36 -6.91 -12.45
CA GLY A 32 1.21 -8.23 -13.08
C GLY A 32 1.35 -8.12 -14.60
N ASP A 33 1.70 -9.22 -15.24
CA ASP A 33 1.85 -9.32 -16.69
C ASP A 33 0.56 -9.73 -17.42
N SER A 34 -0.49 -10.05 -16.66
CA SER A 34 -1.80 -10.43 -17.16
C SER A 34 -2.93 -9.86 -16.30
N LEU A 35 -4.08 -9.65 -16.94
CA LEU A 35 -5.30 -9.19 -16.23
C LEU A 35 -5.78 -10.20 -15.19
N SER A 36 -5.55 -11.50 -15.42
CA SER A 36 -5.86 -12.54 -14.44
C SER A 36 -5.05 -12.42 -13.16
N ILE A 37 -3.76 -12.09 -13.26
CA ILE A 37 -2.90 -11.86 -12.09
C ILE A 37 -3.35 -10.60 -11.35
N LEU A 38 -3.53 -9.49 -12.06
CA LEU A 38 -4.04 -8.24 -11.45
C LEU A 38 -5.36 -8.46 -10.71
N ARG A 39 -6.29 -9.23 -11.29
CA ARG A 39 -7.57 -9.55 -10.65
C ARG A 39 -7.39 -10.36 -9.37
N SER A 40 -6.52 -11.37 -9.39
CA SER A 40 -6.26 -12.21 -8.21
C SER A 40 -5.62 -11.39 -7.09
N ASP A 41 -4.62 -10.59 -7.40
CA ASP A 41 -3.91 -9.77 -6.40
C ASP A 41 -4.83 -8.68 -5.81
N VAL A 42 -5.72 -8.10 -6.62
CA VAL A 42 -6.76 -7.18 -6.11
C VAL A 42 -7.70 -7.89 -5.14
N ALA A 43 -8.09 -9.13 -5.41
CA ALA A 43 -8.97 -9.89 -4.52
C ALA A 43 -8.30 -10.14 -3.15
N GLU A 44 -7.01 -10.49 -3.14
CA GLU A 44 -6.24 -10.64 -1.90
C GLU A 44 -6.18 -9.34 -1.09
N VAL A 45 -5.96 -8.21 -1.75
CA VAL A 45 -5.96 -6.88 -1.11
C VAL A 45 -7.33 -6.54 -0.52
N VAL A 46 -8.42 -6.86 -1.21
CA VAL A 46 -9.78 -6.66 -0.70
C VAL A 46 -10.02 -7.52 0.54
N GLU A 47 -9.65 -8.80 0.52
CA GLU A 47 -9.76 -9.68 1.69
C GLU A 47 -8.92 -9.16 2.87
N ALA A 48 -7.72 -8.65 2.60
CA ALA A 48 -6.86 -8.05 3.63
C ALA A 48 -7.47 -6.76 4.22
N PHE A 49 -8.15 -5.94 3.41
CA PHE A 49 -8.90 -4.79 3.92
C PHE A 49 -10.08 -5.21 4.81
N ASP A 50 -10.85 -6.21 4.38
CA ASP A 50 -11.97 -6.74 5.15
C ASP A 50 -11.53 -7.32 6.50
N GLN A 51 -10.33 -7.91 6.55
CA GLN A 51 -9.72 -8.44 7.78
C GLN A 51 -9.05 -7.34 8.64
N GLY A 52 -8.59 -6.26 8.02
CA GLY A 52 -7.70 -5.25 8.59
C GLY A 52 -8.38 -4.02 9.19
N ASP A 53 -9.70 -3.85 9.07
CA ASP A 53 -10.43 -2.69 9.63
C ASP A 53 -10.65 -2.77 11.16
N VAL A 54 -9.58 -3.09 11.90
CA VAL A 54 -9.54 -3.10 13.37
C VAL A 54 -8.42 -2.20 13.89
N ALA A 55 -8.40 -0.92 13.49
CA ALA A 55 -7.88 0.17 14.34
C ALA A 55 -8.18 1.53 13.69
N GLY A 56 -9.28 2.14 14.10
CA GLY A 56 -9.50 3.56 13.93
C GLY A 56 -8.39 4.40 14.57
N HIS A 57 -8.14 5.55 13.97
CA HIS A 57 -7.32 6.65 14.51
C HIS A 57 -7.50 6.85 16.03
N GLY A 58 -6.38 6.86 16.77
CA GLY A 58 -6.30 7.55 18.06
C GLY A 58 -5.31 6.97 19.05
N SER A 59 -4.10 7.54 19.11
CA SER A 59 -3.46 8.12 20.31
C SER A 59 -1.93 8.08 20.17
N GLY A 60 -1.33 9.25 20.40
CA GLY A 60 0.08 9.49 20.15
C GLY A 60 0.99 8.64 21.03
N THR A 61 2.07 8.17 20.44
CA THR A 61 3.28 7.82 21.16
C THR A 61 4.46 8.38 20.40
N SER A 62 5.10 9.36 21.03
CA SER A 62 6.39 9.92 20.68
C SER A 62 7.42 8.81 20.50
N LEU A 63 7.93 8.64 19.29
CA LEU A 63 9.19 7.94 19.07
C LEU A 63 10.31 8.88 19.50
N SER A 64 10.74 8.73 20.75
CA SER A 64 12.03 9.21 21.21
C SER A 64 13.11 8.37 20.53
N THR A 65 13.99 9.03 19.79
CA THR A 65 15.27 8.49 19.31
C THR A 65 16.16 8.14 20.50
N PRO A 66 16.99 7.10 20.37
CA PRO A 66 18.39 7.17 20.78
C PRO A 66 19.32 7.30 19.57
#